data_AF-A0A2D7BYX3-F1
#
_entry.id   AF-A0A2D7BYX3-F1
#
_cell.length_a   1.000
_cell.length_b   1.000
_cell.length_c   1.000
_cell.angle_alpha   90.00
_cell.angle_beta   90.00
_cell.angle_gamma   90.00
#
_symmetry.space_group_name_H-M   'P 1'
#
loop_
_entity.id
_entity.type
_entity.pdbx_description
1 polymer ?
#
loop_
_entity_poly.entity_id
_entity_poly.type
_entity_poly.pdbx_seq_one_letter_code
_entity_poly.pdbx_strand_id
1 'polypeptide(L)'
;MSDRFYTQQLQTLGNCPGNKNPNKRTRKVAWDDDKKAQAVSMYEEAEPTPETSMEIVKDIAEELDESPNGVRMILTKAGVYVKKTPAAKSSGGTTGGSTRVSKAAAAEALIAALGDAGQEVDEEIIAKLTGKASQYFTKVIQAINEG
;
A
#
# COMPACT_ATOMS: atom_id res chain seq x y z
N MET A 1 16.04 -33.48 -9.52
CA MET A 1 16.33 -33.03 -8.14
C MET A 1 16.56 -34.24 -7.27
N SER A 2 17.58 -34.24 -6.40
CA SER A 2 17.87 -35.36 -5.50
C SER A 2 17.05 -35.26 -4.20
N ASP A 3 16.79 -36.40 -3.55
CA ASP A 3 16.04 -36.46 -2.28
C ASP A 3 16.70 -35.61 -1.17
N ARG A 4 18.02 -35.49 -1.20
CA ARG A 4 18.80 -34.64 -0.27
C ARG A 4 18.40 -33.17 -0.34
N PHE A 5 18.06 -32.68 -1.52
CA PHE A 5 17.63 -31.29 -1.70
C PHE A 5 16.27 -31.05 -1.03
N TYR A 6 15.34 -31.99 -1.19
CA TYR A 6 14.00 -31.89 -0.60
C TYR A 6 14.01 -32.06 0.92
N THR A 7 14.84 -32.95 1.47
CA THR A 7 14.96 -33.13 2.92
C THR A 7 15.56 -31.90 3.61
N GLN A 8 16.57 -31.27 3.01
CA GLN A 8 17.12 -30.01 3.51
C GLN A 8 16.08 -28.88 3.47
N GLN A 9 15.26 -28.82 2.41
CA GLN A 9 14.19 -27.83 2.29
C GLN A 9 13.09 -28.03 3.35
N LEU A 10 12.70 -29.28 3.64
CA LEU A 10 11.76 -29.60 4.72
C LEU A 10 12.30 -29.21 6.10
N GLN A 11 13.59 -29.48 6.37
CA GLN A 11 14.20 -29.14 7.66
C GLN A 11 14.28 -27.63 7.90
N THR A 12 14.55 -26.85 6.83
CA THR A 12 14.75 -25.40 6.93
C THR A 12 13.45 -24.61 6.89
N LEU A 13 12.53 -24.97 5.99
CA LEU A 13 11.31 -24.20 5.73
C LEU A 13 10.04 -24.88 6.26
N GLY A 14 10.14 -26.12 6.74
CA GLY A 14 8.98 -26.92 7.15
C GLY A 14 8.07 -27.31 5.98
N ASN A 15 8.51 -27.13 4.74
CA ASN A 15 7.74 -27.47 3.54
C ASN A 15 8.64 -27.66 2.30
N CYS A 16 8.24 -28.56 1.38
CA CYS A 16 8.90 -28.77 0.09
C CYS A 16 7.88 -29.17 -1.00
N PRO A 17 8.22 -29.03 -2.29
CA PRO A 17 7.41 -29.60 -3.38
C PRO A 17 7.19 -31.11 -3.17
N GLY A 18 5.95 -31.57 -3.34
CA GLY A 18 5.59 -32.98 -3.12
C GLY A 18 5.40 -33.40 -1.66
N ASN A 19 5.50 -32.47 -0.69
CA ASN A 19 5.18 -32.74 0.70
C ASN A 19 3.71 -33.17 0.84
N LYS A 20 3.49 -34.40 1.32
CA LYS A 20 2.14 -34.97 1.54
C LYS A 20 1.42 -34.31 2.73
N ASN A 21 2.16 -33.71 3.66
CA ASN A 21 1.66 -33.03 4.84
C ASN A 21 2.23 -31.61 4.93
N PRO A 22 1.84 -30.69 4.02
CA PRO A 22 2.30 -29.30 4.10
C PRO A 22 1.76 -28.66 5.38
N ASN A 23 2.57 -27.81 6.01
CA ASN A 23 2.13 -26.89 7.06
C ASN A 23 1.15 -25.87 6.46
N LYS A 24 -0.10 -26.30 6.24
CA LYS A 24 -1.19 -25.42 5.82
C LYS A 24 -1.52 -24.53 7.00
N ARG A 25 -1.08 -23.28 6.94
CA ARG A 25 -1.62 -22.23 7.82
C ARG A 25 -3.12 -22.13 7.52
N THR A 26 -3.94 -22.66 8.41
CA THR A 26 -5.37 -22.33 8.42
C THR A 26 -5.46 -20.89 8.88
N ARG A 27 -5.89 -19.98 8.00
CA ARG A 27 -6.22 -18.63 8.44
C ARG A 27 -7.47 -18.74 9.30
N LYS A 28 -7.36 -18.45 10.60
CA LYS A 28 -8.54 -18.16 11.43
C LYS A 28 -9.19 -16.94 10.80
N VAL A 29 -10.42 -17.10 10.29
CA VAL A 29 -11.17 -16.01 9.71
C VAL A 29 -11.68 -15.19 10.88
N ALA A 30 -11.14 -13.99 11.10
CA ALA A 30 -11.57 -13.13 12.20
C ALA A 30 -12.96 -12.52 11.95
N TRP A 31 -13.38 -12.50 10.68
CA TRP A 31 -14.63 -11.91 10.23
C TRP A 31 -15.51 -13.00 9.61
N ASP A 32 -16.47 -13.46 10.40
CA ASP A 32 -17.57 -14.30 9.95
C ASP A 32 -18.61 -13.46 9.20
N ASP A 33 -19.44 -14.09 8.38
CA ASP A 33 -20.39 -13.37 7.51
C ASP A 33 -21.46 -12.64 8.31
N ASP A 34 -21.91 -13.22 9.44
CA ASP A 34 -22.84 -12.57 10.37
C ASP A 34 -22.24 -11.30 10.98
N LYS A 35 -20.98 -11.35 11.42
CA LYS A 35 -20.26 -10.20 11.99
C LYS A 35 -20.06 -9.09 10.95
N LYS A 36 -19.85 -9.44 9.69
CA LYS A 36 -19.77 -8.45 8.59
C LYS A 36 -21.12 -7.81 8.31
N ALA A 37 -22.19 -8.59 8.27
CA ALA A 37 -23.54 -8.08 8.07
C ALA A 37 -23.94 -7.15 9.21
N GLN A 38 -23.63 -7.53 10.46
CA GLN A 38 -23.86 -6.69 11.65
C GLN A 38 -23.14 -5.35 11.55
N ALA A 39 -21.85 -5.34 11.17
CA ALA A 39 -21.10 -4.11 10.99
C ALA A 39 -21.69 -3.19 9.90
N VAL A 40 -22.23 -3.76 8.82
CA VAL A 40 -22.89 -3.00 7.75
C VAL A 40 -24.22 -2.42 8.23
N SER A 41 -25.06 -3.22 8.92
CA SER A 41 -26.35 -2.78 9.46
C SER A 41 -26.18 -1.62 10.44
N MET A 42 -25.29 -1.78 11.44
CA MET A 42 -24.98 -0.74 12.42
C MET A 42 -24.50 0.56 11.75
N TYR A 43 -23.72 0.43 10.68
CA TYR A 43 -23.20 1.59 9.97
C TYR A 43 -24.25 2.30 9.12
N GLU A 44 -25.18 1.57 8.47
CA GLU A 44 -26.28 2.16 7.69
C GLU A 44 -27.35 2.78 8.59
N GLU A 45 -27.66 2.14 9.73
CA GLU A 45 -28.61 2.65 10.74
C GLU A 45 -28.14 3.96 11.38
N ALA A 46 -26.82 4.16 11.49
CA ALA A 46 -26.22 5.37 12.04
C ALA A 46 -26.18 6.57 11.07
N GLU A 47 -26.79 6.45 9.87
CA GLU A 47 -26.85 7.48 8.83
C GLU A 47 -25.49 8.18 8.60
N PRO A 48 -24.51 7.47 8.00
CA PRO A 48 -23.14 7.91 7.99
C PRO A 48 -22.97 9.13 7.08
N THR A 49 -22.46 10.22 7.65
CA THR A 49 -22.08 11.41 6.88
C THR A 49 -20.55 11.44 6.72
N PRO A 50 -20.01 12.24 5.77
CA PRO A 50 -18.57 12.37 5.62
C PRO A 50 -17.84 12.86 6.90
N GLU A 51 -18.53 13.57 7.80
CA GLU A 51 -17.97 14.04 9.06
C GLU A 51 -18.12 12.99 10.18
N THR A 52 -19.27 12.31 10.27
CA THR A 52 -19.57 11.34 11.33
C THR A 52 -19.06 9.93 11.04
N SER A 53 -18.78 9.59 9.78
CA SER A 53 -18.41 8.23 9.38
C SER A 53 -17.20 7.68 10.14
N MET A 54 -16.22 8.51 10.52
CA MET A 54 -15.04 8.02 11.24
C MET A 54 -15.31 7.80 12.74
N GLU A 55 -16.33 8.46 13.30
CA GLU A 55 -16.79 8.24 14.67
C GLU A 55 -17.60 6.94 14.73
N ILE A 56 -18.58 6.77 13.82
CA ILE A 56 -19.37 5.55 13.71
C ILE A 56 -18.48 4.31 13.51
N VAL A 57 -17.41 4.41 12.70
CA VAL A 57 -16.46 3.30 12.52
C VAL A 57 -15.71 2.94 13.80
N LYS A 58 -15.43 3.92 14.68
CA LYS A 58 -14.78 3.65 15.98
C LYS A 58 -15.78 3.01 16.93
N ASP A 59 -17.00 3.51 16.98
CA ASP A 59 -18.04 2.98 17.88
C ASP A 59 -18.34 1.51 17.54
N ILE A 60 -18.51 1.17 16.26
CA ILE A 60 -18.69 -0.21 15.79
C ILE A 60 -17.46 -1.07 16.09
N ALA A 61 -16.27 -0.51 16.00
CA ALA A 61 -15.04 -1.24 16.29
C ALA A 61 -14.93 -1.61 17.77
N GLU A 62 -15.30 -0.69 18.66
CA GLU A 62 -15.36 -0.93 20.11
C GLU A 62 -16.44 -1.95 20.46
N GLU A 63 -17.62 -1.89 19.83
CA GLU A 63 -18.72 -2.83 20.07
C GLU A 63 -18.41 -4.25 19.56
N LEU A 64 -17.74 -4.37 18.42
CA LEU A 64 -17.41 -5.66 17.80
C LEU A 64 -16.05 -6.25 18.25
N ASP A 65 -15.34 -5.59 19.16
CA ASP A 65 -13.96 -5.91 19.59
C ASP A 65 -13.02 -6.11 18.37
N GLU A 66 -13.10 -5.17 17.42
CA GLU A 66 -12.32 -5.18 16.20
C GLU A 66 -11.52 -3.88 16.05
N SER A 67 -10.54 -3.88 15.14
CA SER A 67 -9.84 -2.63 14.84
C SER A 67 -10.73 -1.71 13.97
N PRO A 68 -10.69 -0.37 14.16
CA PRO A 68 -11.38 0.58 13.29
C PRO A 68 -11.02 0.43 11.81
N ASN A 69 -9.78 0.02 11.52
CA ASN A 69 -9.35 -0.29 10.15
C ASN A 69 -10.00 -1.58 9.62
N GLY A 70 -10.19 -2.59 10.45
CA GLY A 70 -10.92 -3.82 10.10
C GLY A 70 -12.36 -3.52 9.69
N VAL A 71 -13.08 -2.77 10.53
CA VAL A 71 -14.45 -2.30 10.24
C VAL A 71 -14.48 -1.51 8.92
N ARG A 72 -13.60 -0.52 8.76
CA ARG A 72 -13.49 0.26 7.50
C ARG A 72 -13.26 -0.62 6.27
N MET A 73 -12.46 -1.68 6.39
CA MET A 73 -12.24 -2.62 5.29
C MET A 73 -13.50 -3.39 4.93
N ILE A 74 -14.30 -3.82 5.91
CA ILE A 74 -15.58 -4.50 5.66
C ILE A 74 -16.56 -3.54 4.97
N LEU A 75 -16.75 -2.34 5.51
CA LEU A 75 -17.65 -1.33 4.94
C LEU A 75 -17.23 -0.89 3.53
N THR A 76 -15.92 -0.76 3.27
CA THR A 76 -15.41 -0.44 1.94
C THR A 76 -15.64 -1.58 0.96
N LYS A 77 -15.50 -2.84 1.38
CA LYS A 77 -15.80 -4.02 0.55
C LYS A 77 -17.30 -4.17 0.28
N ALA A 78 -18.13 -3.79 1.25
CA ALA A 78 -19.58 -3.74 1.09
C ALA A 78 -20.05 -2.54 0.24
N GLY A 79 -19.19 -1.55 -0.01
CA GLY A 79 -19.49 -0.37 -0.82
C GLY A 79 -20.26 0.74 -0.10
N VAL A 80 -20.56 0.56 1.19
CA VAL A 80 -21.37 1.50 1.99
C VAL A 80 -20.54 2.60 2.64
N TYR A 81 -19.22 2.43 2.73
CA TYR A 81 -18.34 3.36 3.47
C TYR A 81 -18.28 4.77 2.85
N VAL A 82 -18.73 5.76 3.62
CA VAL A 82 -18.68 7.18 3.26
C VAL A 82 -17.33 7.77 3.65
N LYS A 83 -16.51 8.09 2.65
CA LYS A 83 -15.23 8.76 2.90
C LYS A 83 -15.47 10.21 3.30
N LYS A 84 -14.66 10.71 4.24
CA LYS A 84 -14.59 12.15 4.53
C LYS A 84 -14.30 12.91 3.25
N THR A 85 -15.21 13.81 2.88
CA THR A 85 -15.04 14.71 1.74
C THR A 85 -13.88 15.64 2.07
N PRO A 86 -12.75 15.59 1.34
CA PRO A 86 -11.74 16.60 1.52
C PRO A 86 -12.39 17.94 1.13
N ALA A 87 -12.26 18.96 1.99
CA ALA A 87 -12.61 20.32 1.62
C ALA A 87 -12.00 20.60 0.23
N ALA A 88 -12.80 21.14 -0.69
CA ALA A 88 -12.43 21.30 -2.09
C ALA A 88 -11.04 21.95 -2.20
N LYS A 89 -10.05 21.11 -2.48
CA LYS A 89 -8.66 21.47 -2.73
C LYS A 89 -8.34 20.86 -4.07
N SER A 90 -8.00 21.76 -5.00
CA SER A 90 -7.31 21.49 -6.26
C SER A 90 -6.43 20.25 -6.19
N SER A 91 -6.52 19.41 -7.23
CA SER A 91 -5.52 18.41 -7.63
C SER A 91 -4.20 18.46 -6.83
N GLY A 92 -4.02 17.53 -5.89
CA GLY A 92 -2.75 17.38 -5.16
C GLY A 92 -2.97 17.13 -3.67
N GLY A 93 -2.95 15.86 -3.26
CA GLY A 93 -3.16 15.48 -1.87
C GLY A 93 -2.49 14.17 -1.51
N THR A 94 -1.15 14.15 -1.56
CA THR A 94 -0.33 13.14 -0.89
C THR A 94 -0.42 13.39 0.62
N THR A 95 -0.93 12.42 1.38
CA THR A 95 -0.80 12.39 2.83
C THR A 95 -0.10 11.11 3.26
N GLY A 96 1.10 11.27 3.85
CA GLY A 96 1.56 10.41 4.95
C GLY A 96 2.22 9.07 4.62
N GLY A 97 2.45 8.72 3.36
CA GLY A 97 3.21 7.53 3.01
C GLY A 97 3.99 7.76 1.73
N SER A 98 5.31 7.99 1.85
CA SER A 98 6.30 8.05 0.75
C SER A 98 5.66 8.38 -0.59
N THR A 99 5.49 9.68 -0.93
CA THR A 99 4.98 10.16 -2.22
C THR A 99 5.36 9.16 -3.29
N ARG A 100 4.38 8.44 -3.83
CA ARG A 100 4.68 7.33 -4.74
C ARG A 100 5.31 7.97 -5.97
N VAL A 101 6.64 7.92 -6.04
CA VAL A 101 7.39 8.52 -7.11
C VAL A 101 7.13 7.68 -8.34
N SER A 102 6.45 8.23 -9.34
CA SER A 102 6.36 7.58 -10.64
C SER A 102 7.77 7.50 -11.21
N LYS A 103 8.21 6.26 -11.50
CA LYS A 103 9.56 6.00 -12.02
C LYS A 103 9.82 6.77 -13.32
N ALA A 104 8.80 6.87 -14.19
CA ALA A 104 8.87 7.63 -15.43
C ALA A 104 9.13 9.12 -15.18
N ALA A 105 8.30 9.79 -14.38
CA ALA A 105 8.48 11.22 -14.12
C ALA A 105 9.81 11.54 -13.41
N ALA A 106 10.28 10.64 -12.55
CA ALA A 106 11.59 10.82 -11.90
C ALA A 106 12.77 10.58 -12.85
N ALA A 107 12.63 9.71 -13.85
CA ALA A 107 13.62 9.50 -14.89
C ALA A 107 13.71 10.73 -15.81
N GLU A 108 12.56 11.25 -16.27
CA GLU A 108 12.50 12.46 -17.10
C GLU A 108 13.11 13.68 -16.40
N ALA A 109 12.80 13.87 -15.11
CA ALA A 109 13.39 14.95 -14.32
C ALA A 109 14.92 14.84 -14.19
N LEU A 110 15.45 13.62 -14.09
CA LEU A 110 16.89 13.40 -14.04
C LEU A 110 17.56 13.65 -15.40
N ILE A 111 16.94 13.21 -16.50
CA ILE A 111 17.43 13.46 -17.87
C ILE A 111 17.50 14.97 -18.13
N ALA A 112 16.46 15.72 -17.77
CA ALA A 112 16.43 17.18 -17.90
C ALA A 112 17.56 17.85 -17.09
N ALA A 113 17.72 17.48 -15.82
CA ALA A 113 18.77 18.05 -14.96
C ALA A 113 20.19 17.74 -15.45
N LEU A 114 20.42 16.55 -16.02
CA LEU A 114 21.71 16.20 -16.62
C LEU A 114 21.94 16.93 -17.95
N GLY A 115 20.89 17.12 -18.76
CA GLY A 115 20.94 17.92 -19.98
C GLY A 115 21.27 19.39 -19.70
N ASP A 116 20.65 19.97 -18.66
CA ASP A 116 20.95 21.33 -18.18
C ASP A 116 22.40 21.45 -17.67
N ALA A 117 22.94 20.37 -17.10
CA ALA A 117 24.35 20.27 -16.70
C ALA A 117 25.32 20.02 -17.88
N GLY A 118 24.82 19.93 -19.12
CA GLY A 118 25.61 19.72 -20.34
C GLY A 118 26.24 18.34 -20.46
N GLN A 119 25.70 17.33 -19.76
CA GLN A 119 26.22 15.96 -19.79
C GLN A 119 25.50 15.10 -20.83
N GLU A 120 26.21 14.15 -21.44
CA GLU A 120 25.59 13.11 -22.25
C GLU A 120 24.79 12.15 -21.36
N VAL A 121 23.51 11.98 -21.69
CA VAL A 121 22.58 11.22 -20.86
C VAL A 121 22.42 9.80 -21.38
N ASP A 122 22.80 8.81 -20.56
CA ASP A 122 22.51 7.40 -20.83
C ASP A 122 21.11 7.03 -20.32
N GLU A 123 20.15 7.07 -21.24
CA GLU A 123 18.75 6.74 -20.96
C GLU A 123 18.56 5.28 -20.52
N GLU A 124 19.42 4.36 -20.96
CA GLU A 124 19.34 2.94 -20.58
C GLU A 124 19.73 2.74 -19.10
N ILE A 125 20.76 3.47 -18.64
CA ILE A 125 21.16 3.49 -17.23
C ILE A 125 20.07 4.14 -16.38
N ILE A 126 19.51 5.28 -16.81
CA ILE A 126 18.45 5.96 -16.05
C ILE A 126 17.18 5.11 -15.95
N ALA A 127 16.83 4.38 -17.01
CA ALA A 127 15.72 3.44 -17.00
C ALA A 127 15.91 2.29 -15.98
N LYS A 128 17.15 1.94 -15.61
CA LYS A 128 17.45 0.93 -14.58
C LYS A 128 17.30 1.48 -13.16
N LEU A 129 17.32 2.80 -12.95
CA LEU A 129 17.16 3.41 -11.63
C LEU A 129 15.75 3.24 -11.06
N THR A 130 15.63 3.27 -9.73
CA THR A 130 14.33 3.39 -9.06
C THR A 130 13.91 4.86 -9.03
N GLY A 131 12.61 5.16 -9.00
CA GLY A 131 12.14 6.55 -8.95
C GLY A 131 12.73 7.34 -7.76
N LYS A 132 12.96 6.68 -6.61
CA LYS A 132 13.64 7.30 -5.45
C LYS A 132 15.11 7.63 -5.74
N ALA A 133 15.83 6.73 -6.41
CA ALA A 133 17.21 6.96 -6.79
C ALA A 133 17.32 8.12 -7.79
N SER A 134 16.47 8.15 -8.83
CA SER A 134 16.47 9.25 -9.81
C SER A 134 16.17 10.60 -9.16
N GLN A 135 15.21 10.66 -8.22
CA GLN A 135 14.94 11.88 -7.46
C GLN A 135 16.10 12.32 -6.56
N TYR A 136 16.81 11.38 -5.93
CA TYR A 136 17.97 11.71 -5.12
C TYR A 136 19.06 12.39 -5.96
N PHE A 137 19.42 11.80 -7.11
CA PHE A 137 20.43 12.37 -8.00
C PHE A 137 20.00 13.70 -8.64
N THR A 138 18.74 13.83 -9.03
CA THR A 138 18.20 15.09 -9.57
C THR A 138 18.41 16.24 -8.58
N LYS A 139 18.12 16.01 -7.28
CA LYS A 139 18.32 17.03 -6.24
C LYS A 139 19.78 17.38 -6.03
N VAL A 140 20.68 16.40 -6.06
CA VAL A 140 22.12 16.62 -5.92
C VAL A 140 22.65 17.45 -7.09
N ILE A 141 22.24 17.15 -8.32
CA ILE A 141 22.66 17.89 -9.52
C ILE A 141 22.15 19.33 -9.49
N GLN A 142 20.87 19.53 -9.17
CA GLN A 142 20.30 20.89 -9.03
C GLN A 142 21.03 21.72 -7.98
N ALA A 143 21.34 21.13 -6.82
CA ALA A 143 22.09 21.82 -5.77
C ALA A 143 23.53 22.18 -6.19
N ILE A 144 24.14 21.42 -7.10
CA ILE A 144 25.47 21.73 -7.66
C ILE A 144 25.37 22.82 -8.73
N ASN A 145 24.33 22.81 -9.56
CA ASN A 145 24.16 23.77 -10.65
C ASN A 145 23.68 25.15 -10.17
N GLU A 146 23.04 25.25 -9.00
CA GLU A 146 22.60 26.51 -8.40
C GLU A 146 23.66 27.15 -7.47
N GLY A 147 24.80 26.49 -7.25
CA GLY A 147 25.93 26.98 -6.45
C GLY A 147 27.05 27.57 -7.28
#